data_AF-A0A4Q3EV96-F1
#
_entry.id   AF-A0A4Q3EV96-F1
#
_cell.length_a   1.000
_cell.length_b   1.000
_cell.length_c   1.000
_cell.angle_alpha   90.00
_cell.angle_beta   90.00
_cell.angle_gamma   90.00
#
_symmetry.space_group_name_H-M   'P 1'
#
loop_
_entity.id
_entity.type
_entity.pdbx_description
1 polymer ?
#
loop_
_entity_poly.entity_id
_entity_poly.type
_entity_poly.pdbx_seq_one_letter_code
_entity_poly.pdbx_strand_id
1 'polypeptide(L)'
;MRNISLILKQISRLLVIVVCFAAAGNTAYAQDPAKGEALFKSSNCGSCHKIDVRMTGPALGPTIASEPDEAYLIKWIQNNQALIAAKNPKALTIYNEYNQSQMSVFTNLSDQDVKDILGYVKAQWKTIEDAKKAVPAGAAGAAAADSGPSNVMVFGLIGVIVIAFLIILVLNRVIGTLERLLLQKQGILPEDLEEDETGKPKVDRLATVKILAKNKKFVFFVVLCSVIGFGSWTWVTLWNTNVHQGYQPVQPIKYSHQLHAGAMKIDCQYCHSGAYKGKNASIPSLNICMNCHKVVKTESPEIQKIYNALGYDPQTQKYDSTKSRPIQLLIFNR
;
A
#
# COMPACT_ATOMS: atom_id res chain seq x y z
N MET A 1 -72.69 54.52 -13.73
CA MET A 1 -71.89 53.49 -13.02
C MET A 1 -71.20 52.45 -13.93
N ARG A 2 -71.63 52.21 -15.18
CA ARG A 2 -71.02 51.19 -16.07
C ARG A 2 -69.63 51.53 -16.64
N ASN A 3 -69.26 52.80 -16.75
CA ASN A 3 -67.98 53.20 -17.36
C ASN A 3 -66.78 53.10 -16.39
N ILE A 4 -67.00 53.26 -15.09
CA ILE A 4 -65.94 53.19 -14.07
C ILE A 4 -65.43 51.75 -13.88
N SER A 5 -66.33 50.76 -13.99
CA SER A 5 -65.97 49.34 -13.89
C SER A 5 -65.08 48.84 -15.03
N LEU A 6 -65.24 49.39 -16.24
CA LEU A 6 -64.42 49.03 -17.40
C LEU A 6 -63.00 49.60 -17.29
N ILE A 7 -62.86 50.83 -16.80
CA ILE A 7 -61.57 51.48 -16.55
C ILE A 7 -60.80 50.74 -15.45
N LEU A 8 -61.46 50.34 -14.34
CA LEU A 8 -60.80 49.55 -13.30
C LEU A 8 -60.33 48.16 -13.79
N LYS A 9 -61.09 47.50 -14.67
CA LYS A 9 -60.68 46.22 -15.27
C LYS A 9 -59.50 46.35 -16.22
N GLN A 10 -59.41 47.45 -16.97
CA GLN A 10 -58.27 47.72 -17.86
C GLN A 10 -57.00 48.05 -17.06
N ILE A 11 -57.11 48.83 -15.99
CA ILE A 11 -55.98 49.14 -15.09
C ILE A 11 -55.50 47.86 -14.40
N SER A 12 -56.40 47.01 -13.89
CA SER A 12 -56.04 45.72 -13.28
C SER A 12 -55.30 44.79 -14.24
N ARG A 13 -55.73 44.70 -15.51
CA ARG A 13 -55.03 43.88 -16.52
C ARG A 13 -53.65 44.42 -16.86
N LEU A 14 -53.49 45.75 -16.97
CA LEU A 14 -52.19 46.37 -17.22
C LEU A 14 -51.24 46.17 -16.02
N LEU A 15 -51.76 46.26 -14.80
CA LEU A 15 -50.98 46.04 -13.58
C LEU A 15 -50.49 44.58 -13.47
N VAL A 16 -51.33 43.61 -13.84
CA VAL A 16 -50.93 42.19 -13.89
C VAL A 16 -49.86 41.94 -14.97
N ILE A 17 -49.97 42.56 -16.15
CA ILE A 17 -48.97 42.42 -17.22
C ILE A 17 -47.62 43.04 -16.81
N VAL A 18 -47.64 44.22 -16.16
CA VAL A 18 -46.41 44.87 -15.66
C VAL A 18 -45.76 44.06 -14.53
N VAL A 19 -46.55 43.45 -13.64
CA VAL A 19 -46.03 42.56 -12.58
C VAL A 19 -45.47 41.26 -13.16
N CYS A 20 -46.10 40.68 -14.19
CA CYS A 20 -45.55 39.51 -14.90
C CYS A 20 -44.28 39.84 -15.69
N PHE A 21 -44.16 41.03 -16.27
CA PHE A 21 -42.95 41.46 -16.97
C PHE A 21 -41.81 41.80 -16.00
N ALA A 22 -42.13 42.32 -14.80
CA ALA A 22 -41.15 42.52 -13.72
C ALA A 22 -40.67 41.19 -13.12
N ALA A 23 -41.50 40.14 -13.10
CA ALA A 23 -41.11 38.81 -12.64
C ALA A 23 -40.22 38.06 -13.65
N ALA A 24 -40.30 38.39 -14.94
CA ALA A 24 -39.46 37.80 -15.99
C ALA A 24 -38.06 38.43 -16.11
N GLY A 25 -37.81 39.56 -15.44
CA GLY A 25 -36.56 40.34 -15.56
C GLY A 25 -35.46 40.00 -14.55
N ASN A 26 -35.68 39.08 -13.62
CA ASN A 26 -34.70 38.71 -12.59
C ASN A 26 -34.19 37.28 -12.77
N THR A 27 -33.55 37.00 -13.90
CA THR A 27 -32.57 35.90 -13.95
C THR A 27 -31.31 36.41 -13.26
N ALA A 28 -31.25 36.27 -11.94
CA ALA A 28 -29.96 36.30 -11.26
C ALA A 28 -29.10 35.20 -11.89
N TYR A 29 -27.99 35.58 -12.53
CA TYR A 29 -27.00 34.65 -13.06
C TYR A 29 -26.33 33.94 -11.88
N ALA A 30 -26.99 32.91 -11.37
CA ALA A 30 -26.41 32.02 -10.37
C ALA A 30 -25.22 31.30 -11.01
N GLN A 31 -24.08 31.29 -10.32
CA GLN A 31 -22.93 30.48 -10.70
C GLN A 31 -23.36 29.02 -10.79
N ASP A 32 -23.10 28.36 -11.92
CA ASP A 32 -23.44 26.96 -12.16
C ASP A 32 -22.19 26.09 -11.95
N PRO A 33 -22.05 25.40 -10.79
CA PRO A 33 -20.85 24.62 -10.49
C PRO A 33 -20.64 23.44 -11.45
N ALA A 34 -21.71 22.93 -12.08
CA ALA A 34 -21.60 21.80 -13.01
C ALA A 34 -21.02 22.26 -14.35
N LYS A 35 -21.44 23.43 -14.84
CA LYS A 35 -20.79 24.08 -16.00
C LYS A 35 -19.35 24.47 -15.69
N GLY A 36 -19.10 25.00 -14.49
CA GLY A 36 -17.76 25.33 -14.01
C GLY A 36 -16.81 24.13 -14.01
N GLU A 37 -17.28 22.96 -13.60
CA GLU A 37 -16.50 21.71 -13.65
C GLU A 37 -16.15 21.31 -15.09
N ALA A 38 -17.13 21.38 -16.00
CA ALA A 38 -16.91 21.05 -17.41
C ALA A 38 -15.87 21.98 -18.04
N LEU A 39 -15.97 23.28 -17.77
CA LEU A 39 -15.02 24.30 -18.24
C LEU A 39 -13.62 24.13 -17.63
N PHE A 40 -13.54 23.79 -16.34
CA PHE A 40 -12.27 23.51 -15.67
C PHE A 40 -11.53 22.33 -16.31
N LYS A 41 -12.27 21.30 -16.71
CA LYS A 41 -11.74 20.13 -17.42
C LYS A 41 -11.39 20.44 -18.88
N SER A 42 -12.28 21.10 -19.62
CA SER A 42 -12.06 21.39 -21.05
C SER A 42 -10.93 22.39 -21.29
N SER A 43 -10.72 23.32 -20.36
CA SER A 43 -9.64 24.32 -20.41
C SER A 43 -8.32 23.82 -19.83
N ASN A 44 -8.21 22.52 -19.50
CA ASN A 44 -7.02 21.88 -18.95
C ASN A 44 -6.45 22.55 -17.68
N CYS A 45 -7.30 23.20 -16.87
CA CYS A 45 -6.86 23.88 -15.65
C CYS A 45 -6.23 22.88 -14.66
N GLY A 46 -6.71 21.63 -14.63
CA GLY A 46 -6.22 20.56 -13.77
C GLY A 46 -4.78 20.09 -14.05
N SER A 47 -4.22 20.43 -15.20
CA SER A 47 -2.83 20.08 -15.53
C SER A 47 -1.81 20.86 -14.71
N CYS A 48 -2.16 22.10 -14.32
CA CYS A 48 -1.26 23.00 -13.60
C CYS A 48 -1.75 23.33 -12.20
N HIS A 49 -3.06 23.19 -11.94
CA HIS A 49 -3.68 23.55 -10.68
C HIS A 49 -4.40 22.38 -10.01
N LYS A 50 -4.21 22.27 -8.69
CA LYS A 50 -5.09 21.50 -7.80
C LYS A 50 -5.86 22.45 -6.90
N ILE A 51 -6.97 21.97 -6.35
CA ILE A 51 -7.85 22.79 -5.50
C ILE A 51 -7.18 23.03 -4.14
N ASP A 52 -6.47 22.04 -3.61
CA ASP A 52 -5.98 22.04 -2.23
C ASP A 52 -4.46 21.96 -2.07
N VAL A 53 -3.73 21.77 -3.17
CA VAL A 53 -2.26 21.58 -3.16
C VAL A 53 -1.60 22.47 -4.21
N ARG A 54 -0.45 23.05 -3.85
CA ARG A 54 0.40 23.81 -4.77
C ARG A 54 1.07 22.89 -5.78
N MET A 55 1.01 23.26 -7.06
CA MET A 55 1.54 22.49 -8.18
C MET A 55 2.43 23.40 -9.04
N THR A 56 2.27 23.41 -10.36
CA THR A 56 2.86 24.43 -11.24
C THR A 56 2.29 25.81 -10.93
N GLY A 57 1.00 25.88 -10.57
CA GLY A 57 0.35 27.08 -10.06
C GLY A 57 -0.09 26.96 -8.60
N PRO A 58 -0.64 28.05 -8.03
CA PRO A 58 -1.18 28.07 -6.68
C PRO A 58 -2.31 27.05 -6.45
N ALA A 59 -2.48 26.65 -5.19
CA ALA A 59 -3.64 25.92 -4.72
C ALA A 59 -4.88 26.82 -4.83
N LEU A 60 -5.83 26.44 -5.69
CA LEU A 60 -6.90 27.37 -6.08
C LEU A 60 -7.88 27.69 -4.96
N GLY A 61 -8.22 26.71 -4.11
CA GLY A 61 -9.15 26.86 -3.00
C GLY A 61 -8.77 27.98 -2.03
N PRO A 62 -7.62 27.88 -1.33
CA PRO A 62 -7.20 28.93 -0.40
C PRO A 62 -6.91 30.26 -1.10
N THR A 63 -6.37 30.23 -2.33
CA THR A 63 -6.03 31.46 -3.08
C THR A 63 -7.29 32.24 -3.44
N ILE A 64 -8.30 31.58 -4.00
CA ILE A 64 -9.59 32.20 -4.37
C ILE A 64 -10.38 32.60 -3.11
N ALA A 65 -10.30 31.82 -2.03
CA ALA A 65 -10.94 32.19 -0.76
C ALA A 65 -10.31 33.45 -0.13
N SER A 66 -9.02 33.68 -0.34
CA SER A 66 -8.30 34.85 0.19
C SER A 66 -8.43 36.13 -0.66
N GLU A 67 -8.89 36.02 -1.91
CA GLU A 67 -9.05 37.16 -2.82
C GLU A 67 -10.54 37.51 -3.01
N PRO A 68 -11.05 38.56 -2.34
CA PRO A 68 -12.46 38.95 -2.44
C PRO A 68 -12.82 39.64 -3.76
N ASP A 69 -11.83 40.14 -4.53
CA ASP A 69 -12.07 40.85 -5.78
C ASP A 69 -12.33 39.88 -6.95
N GLU A 70 -13.61 39.55 -7.17
CA GLU A 70 -14.04 38.69 -8.28
C GLU A 70 -13.72 39.32 -9.65
N ALA A 71 -13.76 40.65 -9.78
CA ALA A 71 -13.47 41.32 -11.04
C ALA A 71 -11.98 41.22 -11.42
N TYR A 72 -11.09 41.25 -10.41
CA TYR A 72 -9.68 40.95 -10.61
C TYR A 72 -9.46 39.50 -11.04
N LEU A 73 -10.11 38.54 -10.36
CA LEU A 73 -9.99 37.11 -10.70
C LEU A 73 -10.44 36.81 -12.14
N ILE A 74 -11.52 37.45 -12.60
CA ILE A 74 -11.99 37.32 -13.99
C ILE A 74 -10.90 37.78 -14.98
N LYS A 75 -10.36 38.99 -14.77
CA LYS A 75 -9.30 39.54 -15.63
C LYS A 75 -8.02 38.71 -15.58
N TRP A 76 -7.67 38.19 -14.41
CA TRP A 76 -6.51 37.31 -14.23
C TRP A 76 -6.66 36.01 -15.01
N ILE A 77 -7.81 35.34 -14.89
CA ILE A 77 -8.06 34.06 -15.56
C ILE A 77 -8.12 34.25 -17.07
N GLN A 78 -8.77 35.30 -17.58
CA GLN A 78 -8.84 35.58 -19.02
C GLN A 78 -7.47 35.96 -19.60
N ASN A 79 -6.74 36.86 -18.95
CA ASN A 79 -5.47 37.37 -19.46
C ASN A 79 -4.54 37.91 -18.36
N ASN A 80 -3.90 37.00 -17.63
CA ASN A 80 -2.89 37.33 -16.62
C ASN A 80 -1.71 38.12 -17.21
N GLN A 81 -1.32 37.85 -18.46
CA GLN A 81 -0.18 38.53 -19.09
C GLN A 81 -0.42 40.03 -19.27
N ALA A 82 -1.66 40.45 -19.57
CA ALA A 82 -2.01 41.87 -19.64
C ALA A 82 -1.83 42.57 -18.28
N LEU A 83 -2.17 41.89 -17.18
CA LEU A 83 -1.99 42.42 -15.83
C LEU A 83 -0.51 42.51 -15.43
N ILE A 84 0.29 41.54 -15.84
CA ILE A 84 1.75 41.53 -15.61
C ILE A 84 2.41 42.65 -16.44
N ALA A 85 2.03 42.81 -17.71
CA ALA A 85 2.52 43.88 -18.59
C ALA A 85 2.13 45.28 -18.07
N ALA A 86 0.93 45.39 -17.50
CA ALA A 86 0.45 46.61 -16.82
C ALA A 86 1.12 46.87 -15.47
N LYS A 87 2.10 46.03 -15.05
CA LYS A 87 2.81 46.12 -13.77
C LYS A 87 1.87 46.12 -12.55
N ASN A 88 0.75 45.39 -12.64
CA ASN A 88 -0.14 45.25 -11.49
C ASN A 88 0.62 44.55 -10.34
N PRO A 89 0.63 45.13 -9.12
CA PRO A 89 1.46 44.64 -8.02
C PRO A 89 1.08 43.22 -7.58
N LYS A 90 -0.22 42.89 -7.52
CA LYS A 90 -0.70 41.54 -7.15
C LYS A 90 -0.25 40.50 -8.18
N ALA A 91 -0.42 40.84 -9.45
CA ALA A 91 -0.04 39.99 -10.57
C ALA A 91 1.47 39.69 -10.59
N LEU A 92 2.29 40.72 -10.35
CA LEU A 92 3.74 40.60 -10.36
C LEU A 92 4.27 39.79 -9.17
N THR A 93 3.65 39.91 -8.00
CA THR A 93 3.99 39.08 -6.83
C THR A 93 3.77 37.61 -7.12
N ILE A 94 2.59 37.23 -7.64
CA ILE A 94 2.30 35.84 -8.00
C ILE A 94 3.27 35.37 -9.09
N TYR A 95 3.49 36.18 -10.13
CA TYR A 95 4.41 35.82 -11.21
C TYR A 95 5.83 35.52 -10.73
N ASN A 96 6.37 36.35 -9.82
CA ASN A 96 7.71 36.13 -9.27
C ASN A 96 7.76 34.94 -8.28
N GLU A 97 6.69 34.69 -7.52
CA GLU A 97 6.63 33.57 -6.58
C GLU A 97 6.65 32.21 -7.30
N TYR A 98 6.06 32.13 -8.48
CA TYR A 98 5.97 30.91 -9.29
C TYR A 98 7.06 30.84 -10.36
N ASN A 99 8.24 31.42 -10.09
CA ASN A 99 9.41 31.39 -10.98
C ASN A 99 9.11 31.88 -12.40
N GLN A 100 8.25 32.89 -12.54
CA GLN A 100 7.88 33.46 -13.83
C GLN A 100 7.19 32.46 -14.77
N SER A 101 6.57 31.43 -14.19
CA SER A 101 5.78 30.45 -14.95
C SER A 101 4.57 31.14 -15.60
N GLN A 102 4.41 30.93 -16.90
CA GLN A 102 3.35 31.55 -17.67
C GLN A 102 2.06 30.73 -17.56
N MET A 103 0.98 31.37 -17.12
CA MET A 103 -0.37 30.80 -17.22
C MET A 103 -0.93 31.11 -18.62
N SER A 104 -1.56 30.12 -19.25
CA SER A 104 -2.17 30.28 -20.57
C SER A 104 -3.19 31.43 -20.61
N VAL A 105 -3.38 32.01 -21.79
CA VAL A 105 -4.36 33.08 -22.04
C VAL A 105 -5.67 32.45 -22.49
N PHE A 106 -6.78 32.84 -21.86
CA PHE A 106 -8.10 32.25 -22.05
C PHE A 106 -9.11 33.32 -22.52
N THR A 107 -8.78 34.03 -23.60
CA THR A 107 -9.65 35.07 -24.18
C THR A 107 -10.97 34.53 -24.74
N ASN A 108 -11.09 33.22 -24.87
CA ASN A 108 -12.31 32.52 -25.27
C ASN A 108 -13.30 32.29 -24.12
N LEU A 109 -12.94 32.57 -22.86
CA LEU A 109 -13.84 32.44 -21.72
C LEU A 109 -14.56 33.77 -21.46
N SER A 110 -15.89 33.73 -21.45
CA SER A 110 -16.70 34.87 -21.04
C SER A 110 -16.62 35.12 -19.53
N ASP A 111 -17.01 36.31 -19.09
CA ASP A 111 -17.07 36.64 -17.65
C ASP A 111 -17.95 35.65 -16.88
N GLN A 112 -19.03 35.15 -17.50
CA GLN A 112 -19.90 34.16 -16.89
C GLN A 112 -19.24 32.78 -16.79
N ASP A 113 -18.50 32.37 -17.83
CA ASP A 113 -17.75 31.10 -17.81
C ASP A 113 -16.72 31.09 -16.67
N VAL A 114 -16.03 32.22 -16.47
CA VAL A 114 -15.07 32.35 -15.37
C VAL A 114 -15.76 32.31 -14.01
N LYS A 115 -16.92 32.97 -13.86
CA LYS A 115 -17.73 32.91 -12.63
C LYS A 115 -18.18 31.49 -12.32
N ASP A 116 -18.61 30.73 -13.32
CA ASP A 116 -19.00 29.33 -13.14
C ASP A 116 -17.79 28.48 -12.69
N ILE A 117 -16.60 28.68 -13.27
CA ILE A 117 -15.35 28.03 -12.82
C ILE A 117 -15.02 28.39 -11.37
N LEU A 118 -15.09 29.68 -11.00
CA LEU A 118 -14.84 30.13 -9.63
C LEU A 118 -15.85 29.52 -8.65
N GLY A 119 -17.12 29.43 -9.03
CA GLY A 119 -18.18 28.77 -8.27
C GLY A 119 -17.88 27.29 -8.01
N TYR A 120 -17.48 26.56 -9.05
CA TYR A 120 -17.03 25.16 -8.93
C TYR A 120 -15.88 25.00 -7.93
N VAL A 121 -14.82 25.82 -8.06
CA VAL A 121 -13.65 25.70 -7.19
C VAL A 121 -14.00 26.03 -5.73
N LYS A 122 -14.81 27.07 -5.48
CA LYS A 122 -15.28 27.43 -4.13
C LYS A 122 -16.11 26.29 -3.50
N ALA A 123 -17.01 25.67 -4.27
CA ALA A 123 -17.83 24.56 -3.80
C ALA A 123 -16.99 23.30 -3.47
N GLN A 124 -16.02 22.97 -4.32
CA GLN A 124 -15.10 21.86 -4.08
C GLN A 124 -14.18 22.11 -2.88
N TRP A 125 -13.64 23.34 -2.75
CA TRP A 125 -12.80 23.70 -1.61
C TRP A 125 -13.56 23.54 -0.29
N LYS A 126 -14.81 24.00 -0.22
CA LYS A 126 -15.67 23.80 0.95
C LYS A 126 -15.82 22.32 1.33
N THR A 127 -16.06 21.46 0.34
CA THR A 127 -16.15 20.00 0.56
C THR A 127 -14.85 19.43 1.13
N ILE A 128 -13.69 19.87 0.63
CA ILE A 128 -12.37 19.41 1.10
C ILE A 128 -12.08 19.92 2.53
N GLU A 129 -12.44 21.16 2.84
CA GLU A 129 -12.31 21.72 4.20
C GLU A 129 -13.16 20.95 5.22
N ASP A 130 -14.37 20.58 4.83
CA ASP A 130 -15.28 19.80 5.68
C ASP A 130 -14.77 18.37 5.87
N ALA A 131 -14.22 17.75 4.82
CA ALA A 131 -13.62 16.42 4.91
C ALA A 131 -12.34 16.38 5.78
N LYS A 132 -11.48 17.41 5.69
CA LYS A 132 -10.26 17.51 6.52
C LYS A 132 -10.55 17.65 8.01
N LYS A 133 -11.73 18.16 8.38
CA LYS A 133 -12.19 18.24 9.77
C LYS A 133 -12.73 16.90 10.32
N ALA A 134 -12.98 15.91 9.47
CA ALA A 134 -13.74 14.71 9.81
C ALA A 134 -12.92 13.40 10.02
N VAL A 135 -11.59 13.39 9.86
CA VAL A 135 -10.80 12.14 9.91
C VAL A 135 -9.83 12.07 11.10
N PRO A 136 -10.03 11.14 12.06
CA PRO A 136 -8.98 10.63 12.94
C PRO A 136 -8.12 9.59 12.21
N ALA A 137 -6.80 9.64 12.41
CA ALA A 137 -5.82 8.76 11.78
C ALA A 137 -5.77 7.36 12.43
N GLY A 138 -5.89 6.30 11.62
CA GLY A 138 -5.44 4.96 12.04
C GLY A 138 -6.18 3.80 11.39
N ALA A 139 -5.59 3.21 10.34
CA ALA A 139 -5.80 1.79 10.02
C ALA A 139 -4.63 1.27 9.17
N ALA A 140 -3.75 0.52 9.83
CA ALA A 140 -2.64 -0.21 9.22
C ALA A 140 -3.15 -1.55 8.64
N GLY A 141 -2.67 -1.91 7.45
CA GLY A 141 -2.88 -3.24 6.85
C GLY A 141 -1.63 -4.11 7.01
N ALA A 142 -1.81 -5.27 7.63
CA ALA A 142 -0.80 -6.27 7.97
C ALA A 142 -0.32 -7.08 6.75
N ALA A 143 0.93 -7.54 6.81
CA ALA A 143 1.58 -8.38 5.81
C ALA A 143 1.16 -9.86 5.95
N ALA A 144 1.00 -10.52 4.81
CA ALA A 144 0.84 -11.97 4.71
C ALA A 144 2.21 -12.66 4.81
N ALA A 145 2.26 -13.74 5.58
CA ALA A 145 3.41 -14.64 5.69
C ALA A 145 3.12 -15.93 4.93
N ASP A 146 4.06 -16.37 4.12
CA ASP A 146 4.17 -17.69 3.50
C ASP A 146 5.63 -18.14 3.64
N SER A 147 6.01 -19.41 3.77
CA SER A 147 5.29 -20.66 4.01
C SER A 147 6.38 -21.70 4.26
N GLY A 148 6.33 -22.42 5.39
CA GLY A 148 7.15 -23.61 5.62
C GLY A 148 6.71 -24.79 4.73
N PRO A 149 7.38 -25.96 4.84
CA PRO A 149 7.02 -27.14 4.07
C PRO A 149 5.53 -27.45 4.21
N SER A 150 4.87 -27.67 3.07
CA SER A 150 3.41 -27.86 3.03
C SER A 150 2.96 -28.95 3.99
N ASN A 151 1.90 -28.67 4.76
CA ASN A 151 1.32 -29.63 5.73
C ASN A 151 1.01 -30.99 5.09
N VAL A 152 0.67 -31.01 3.80
CA VAL A 152 0.42 -32.23 3.01
C VAL A 152 1.66 -33.12 2.92
N MET A 153 2.86 -32.55 2.79
CA MET A 153 4.10 -33.32 2.73
C MET A 153 4.46 -33.92 4.10
N VAL A 154 4.25 -33.15 5.18
CA VAL A 154 4.49 -33.61 6.56
C VAL A 154 3.52 -34.75 6.93
N PHE A 155 2.22 -34.59 6.67
CA PHE A 155 1.23 -35.63 6.95
C PHE A 155 1.38 -36.86 6.06
N GLY A 156 1.80 -36.69 4.79
CA GLY A 156 2.11 -37.82 3.90
C GLY A 156 3.25 -38.68 4.41
N LEU A 157 4.33 -38.06 4.92
CA LEU A 157 5.48 -38.76 5.46
C LEU A 157 5.15 -39.53 6.75
N ILE A 158 4.32 -38.95 7.63
CA ILE A 158 3.82 -39.62 8.84
C ILE A 158 2.94 -40.83 8.46
N GLY A 159 2.05 -40.69 7.48
CA GLY A 159 1.18 -41.78 7.02
C GLY A 159 1.95 -43.01 6.52
N VAL A 160 3.03 -42.79 5.74
CA VAL A 160 3.88 -43.88 5.24
C VAL A 160 4.58 -44.61 6.40
N ILE A 161 5.07 -43.87 7.41
CA ILE A 161 5.73 -44.46 8.58
C ILE A 161 4.76 -45.32 9.39
N VAL A 162 3.52 -44.86 9.59
CA VAL A 162 2.49 -45.61 10.33
C VAL A 162 2.11 -46.91 9.60
N ILE A 163 1.93 -46.85 8.28
CA ILE A 163 1.61 -48.02 7.46
C ILE A 163 2.75 -49.04 7.49
N ALA A 164 4.00 -48.58 7.37
CA ALA A 164 5.17 -49.45 7.48
C ALA A 164 5.23 -50.14 8.86
N PHE A 165 4.92 -49.42 9.94
CA PHE A 165 4.90 -49.97 11.29
C PHE A 165 3.80 -51.02 11.49
N LEU A 166 2.61 -50.80 10.92
CA LEU A 166 1.51 -51.78 10.94
C LEU A 166 1.88 -53.05 10.16
N ILE A 167 2.51 -52.92 9.00
CA ILE A 167 2.97 -54.06 8.20
C ILE A 167 4.00 -54.88 8.98
N ILE A 168 4.95 -54.23 9.65
CA ILE A 168 5.95 -54.89 10.49
C ILE A 168 5.29 -55.65 11.66
N LEU A 169 4.27 -55.08 12.30
CA LEU A 169 3.53 -55.76 13.37
C LEU A 169 2.80 -57.02 12.87
N VAL A 170 2.14 -56.93 11.71
CA VAL A 170 1.45 -58.08 11.12
C VAL A 170 2.44 -59.16 10.69
N LEU A 171 3.55 -58.78 10.05
CA LEU A 171 4.61 -59.71 9.65
C LEU A 171 5.23 -60.41 10.86
N ASN A 172 5.55 -59.69 11.93
CA ASN A 172 6.07 -60.29 13.16
C ASN A 172 5.06 -61.25 13.81
N ARG A 173 3.76 -60.95 13.75
CA ARG A 173 2.71 -61.85 14.22
C ARG A 173 2.66 -63.13 13.38
N VAL A 174 2.72 -63.00 12.06
CA VAL A 174 2.68 -64.14 11.13
C VAL A 174 3.93 -65.02 11.29
N ILE A 175 5.12 -64.43 11.41
CA ILE A 175 6.38 -65.16 11.65
C ILE A 175 6.30 -65.99 12.93
N GLY A 176 5.84 -65.39 14.05
CA GLY A 176 5.68 -66.14 15.30
C GLY A 176 4.63 -67.26 15.23
N THR A 177 3.63 -67.12 14.36
CA THR A 177 2.63 -68.17 14.13
C THR A 177 3.22 -69.32 13.30
N LEU A 178 3.99 -69.00 12.26
CA LEU A 178 4.71 -69.96 11.43
C LEU A 178 5.77 -70.72 12.22
N GLU A 179 6.52 -70.03 13.08
CA GLU A 179 7.55 -70.63 13.92
C GLU A 179 6.95 -71.63 14.91
N ARG A 180 5.81 -71.30 15.54
CA ARG A 180 5.04 -72.26 16.37
C ARG A 180 4.59 -73.49 15.58
N LEU A 181 4.12 -73.32 14.34
CA LEU A 181 3.67 -74.44 13.52
C LEU A 181 4.83 -75.30 12.99
N LEU A 182 5.99 -74.70 12.73
CA LEU A 182 7.20 -75.42 12.32
C LEU A 182 7.80 -76.21 13.50
N LEU A 183 7.85 -75.63 14.70
CA LEU A 183 8.28 -76.30 15.93
C LEU A 183 7.34 -77.46 16.30
N GLN A 184 6.02 -77.27 16.15
CA GLN A 184 5.02 -78.33 16.33
C GLN A 184 5.21 -79.50 15.36
N LYS A 185 5.66 -79.22 14.13
CA LYS A 185 5.88 -80.25 13.09
C LYS A 185 7.22 -80.98 13.22
N GLN A 186 8.24 -80.35 13.80
CA GLN A 186 9.55 -80.97 14.02
C GLN A 186 9.65 -81.79 15.32
N GLY A 187 8.60 -81.82 16.16
CA GLY A 187 8.55 -82.65 17.37
C GLY A 187 9.56 -82.23 18.46
N ILE A 188 10.11 -81.02 18.35
CA ILE A 188 11.02 -80.44 19.35
C ILE A 188 10.20 -79.41 20.11
N LEU A 189 9.62 -79.84 21.23
CA LEU A 189 9.23 -78.93 22.30
C LEU A 189 10.53 -78.51 23.00
N PRO A 190 10.92 -77.22 23.01
CA PRO A 190 11.86 -76.74 24.01
C PRO A 190 11.10 -76.73 25.34
N GLU A 191 11.31 -77.77 26.12
CA GLU A 191 10.83 -77.91 27.48
C GLU A 191 11.74 -77.12 28.41
N ASP A 192 11.66 -75.79 28.32
CA ASP A 192 12.35 -74.86 29.21
C ASP A 192 12.00 -73.39 28.91
N LEU A 193 10.73 -73.02 29.09
CA LEU A 193 10.38 -71.65 29.51
C LEU A 193 9.17 -71.71 30.45
N GLU A 194 9.44 -71.48 31.74
CA GLU A 194 8.44 -71.29 32.79
C GLU A 194 7.43 -70.20 32.39
N GLU A 195 6.13 -70.53 32.40
CA GLU A 195 5.02 -69.60 32.22
C GLU A 195 4.58 -69.02 33.58
N ASP A 196 4.32 -67.71 33.64
CA ASP A 196 3.54 -67.10 34.73
C ASP A 196 2.12 -66.68 34.28
N GLU A 197 1.23 -66.69 35.27
CA GLU A 197 -0.25 -66.70 35.25
C GLU A 197 -0.95 -65.44 34.68
N THR A 198 -0.51 -64.84 33.57
CA THR A 198 -1.30 -63.77 32.91
C THR A 198 -1.33 -63.76 31.39
N GLY A 199 -0.79 -64.78 30.71
CA GLY A 199 -0.99 -64.94 29.26
C GLY A 199 -0.48 -63.77 28.41
N LYS A 200 0.43 -62.95 28.94
CA LYS A 200 1.22 -61.97 28.19
C LYS A 200 2.68 -62.24 28.49
N PRO A 201 3.56 -62.41 27.47
CA PRO A 201 4.96 -62.65 27.74
C PRO A 201 5.51 -61.48 28.55
N LYS A 202 6.15 -61.75 29.70
CA LYS A 202 7.06 -60.80 30.36
C LYS A 202 8.27 -60.63 29.45
N VAL A 203 8.09 -59.85 28.37
CA VAL A 203 9.19 -59.30 27.60
C VAL A 203 9.82 -58.26 28.51
N ASP A 204 10.76 -58.71 29.31
CA ASP A 204 11.60 -57.86 30.12
C ASP A 204 12.40 -57.02 29.12
N ARG A 205 11.87 -55.83 28.78
CA ARG A 205 12.35 -55.02 27.63
C ARG A 205 13.85 -54.71 27.78
N LEU A 206 14.33 -54.66 29.02
CA LEU A 206 15.74 -54.54 29.40
C LEU A 206 16.57 -55.81 29.11
N ALA A 207 16.01 -57.01 29.31
CA ALA A 207 16.65 -58.28 28.99
C ALA A 207 16.75 -58.50 27.47
N THR A 208 15.70 -58.17 26.72
CA THR A 208 15.72 -58.21 25.24
C THR A 208 16.74 -57.21 24.66
N VAL A 209 16.85 -56.01 25.24
CA VAL A 209 17.88 -55.01 24.88
C VAL A 209 19.29 -55.51 25.23
N LYS A 210 19.51 -56.17 26.37
CA LYS A 210 20.80 -56.79 26.72
C LYS A 210 21.22 -57.90 25.74
N ILE A 211 20.27 -58.71 25.27
CA ILE A 211 20.53 -59.77 24.29
C ILE A 211 20.88 -59.18 22.92
N LEU A 212 20.12 -58.19 22.44
CA LEU A 212 20.46 -57.47 21.20
C LEU A 212 21.79 -56.71 21.30
N ALA A 213 22.09 -56.10 22.46
CA ALA A 213 23.35 -55.39 22.72
C ALA A 213 24.58 -56.32 22.82
N LYS A 214 24.41 -57.62 23.04
CA LYS A 214 25.51 -58.60 22.92
C LYS A 214 25.83 -58.96 21.47
N ASN A 215 24.89 -58.78 20.54
CA ASN A 215 25.11 -59.10 19.13
C ASN A 215 25.95 -58.00 18.46
N LYS A 216 27.25 -58.29 18.25
CA LYS A 216 28.23 -57.35 17.68
C LYS A 216 27.78 -56.73 16.35
N LYS A 217 27.04 -57.47 15.51
CA LYS A 217 26.50 -56.97 14.22
C LYS A 217 25.36 -55.97 14.42
N PHE A 218 24.50 -56.21 15.41
CA PHE A 218 23.40 -55.30 15.73
C PHE A 218 23.90 -54.01 16.38
N VAL A 219 24.84 -54.11 17.32
CA VAL A 219 25.50 -52.94 17.92
C VAL A 219 26.20 -52.10 16.85
N PHE A 220 26.94 -52.74 15.93
CA PHE A 220 27.58 -52.05 14.82
C PHE A 220 26.58 -51.29 13.94
N PHE A 221 25.45 -51.92 13.59
CA PHE A 221 24.40 -51.27 12.79
C PHE A 221 23.78 -50.07 13.50
N VAL A 222 23.46 -50.19 14.79
CA VAL A 222 22.90 -49.09 15.59
C VAL A 222 23.89 -47.93 15.73
N VAL A 223 25.17 -48.23 15.96
CA VAL A 223 26.23 -47.20 16.01
C VAL A 223 26.39 -46.52 14.65
N LEU A 224 26.39 -47.28 13.55
CA LEU A 224 26.46 -46.72 12.19
C LEU A 224 25.28 -45.79 11.89
N CYS A 225 24.04 -46.21 12.17
CA CYS A 225 22.86 -45.37 12.01
C CYS A 225 22.91 -44.12 12.90
N SER A 226 23.41 -44.24 14.13
CA SER A 226 23.57 -43.10 15.04
C SER A 226 24.61 -42.11 14.51
N VAL A 227 25.76 -42.59 14.04
CA VAL A 227 26.81 -41.75 13.43
C VAL A 227 26.29 -41.04 12.19
N ILE A 228 25.54 -41.72 11.33
CA ILE A 228 24.92 -41.11 10.14
C ILE A 228 23.85 -40.08 10.54
N GLY A 229 23.01 -40.39 11.52
CA GLY A 229 21.95 -39.51 12.00
C GLY A 229 22.49 -38.24 12.66
N PHE A 230 23.41 -38.37 13.61
CA PHE A 230 24.07 -37.23 14.26
C PHE A 230 24.97 -36.46 13.29
N GLY A 231 25.66 -37.16 12.39
CA GLY A 231 26.45 -36.56 11.32
C GLY A 231 25.57 -35.71 10.39
N SER A 232 24.43 -36.23 9.95
CA SER A 232 23.46 -35.53 9.11
C SER A 232 22.85 -34.32 9.84
N TRP A 233 22.43 -34.48 11.10
CA TRP A 233 21.91 -33.38 11.92
C TRP A 233 22.94 -32.25 12.02
N THR A 234 24.17 -32.59 12.39
CA THR A 234 25.26 -31.61 12.55
C THR A 234 25.56 -30.92 11.24
N TRP A 235 25.60 -31.67 10.13
CA TRP A 235 25.82 -31.16 8.79
C TRP A 235 24.75 -30.15 8.37
N VAL A 236 23.47 -30.51 8.53
CA VAL A 236 22.34 -29.63 8.19
C VAL A 236 22.33 -28.39 9.08
N THR A 237 22.65 -28.53 10.36
CA THR A 237 22.70 -27.39 11.29
C THR A 237 23.81 -26.42 10.91
N LEU A 238 25.02 -26.92 10.62
CA LEU A 238 26.13 -26.09 10.14
C LEU A 238 25.80 -25.44 8.79
N TRP A 239 25.19 -26.18 7.87
CA TRP A 239 24.83 -25.68 6.54
C TRP A 239 23.82 -24.52 6.59
N ASN A 240 22.95 -24.51 7.61
CA ASN A 240 21.96 -23.44 7.81
C ASN A 240 22.40 -22.38 8.82
N THR A 241 23.58 -22.52 9.42
CA THR A 241 24.13 -21.48 10.29
C THR A 241 24.49 -20.27 9.42
N ASN A 242 24.10 -19.07 9.85
CA ASN A 242 24.34 -17.81 9.14
C ASN A 242 23.57 -17.65 7.80
N VAL A 243 22.47 -18.37 7.63
CA VAL A 243 21.51 -18.16 6.54
C VAL A 243 20.43 -17.17 6.99
N HIS A 244 20.31 -16.03 6.31
CA HIS A 244 19.36 -14.96 6.64
C HIS A 244 18.10 -14.94 5.77
N GLN A 245 17.62 -16.11 5.34
CA GLN A 245 16.40 -16.20 4.53
C GLN A 245 15.19 -15.67 5.31
N GLY A 246 14.32 -14.92 4.63
CA GLY A 246 13.12 -14.34 5.25
C GLY A 246 13.39 -13.14 6.17
N TYR A 247 14.62 -12.64 6.25
CA TYR A 247 14.92 -11.42 7.02
C TYR A 247 14.18 -10.20 6.47
N GLN A 248 13.26 -9.64 7.27
CA GLN A 248 12.39 -8.52 6.90
C GLN A 248 12.28 -7.54 8.07
N PRO A 249 13.27 -6.64 8.26
CA PRO A 249 13.22 -5.67 9.34
C PRO A 249 12.18 -4.57 9.05
N VAL A 250 11.61 -4.01 10.11
CA VAL A 250 10.70 -2.86 10.00
C VAL A 250 11.50 -1.62 9.62
N GLN A 251 11.24 -1.07 8.43
CA GLN A 251 11.91 0.13 7.95
C GLN A 251 11.27 1.42 8.51
N PRO A 252 12.03 2.52 8.66
CA PRO A 252 11.48 3.81 9.12
C PRO A 252 10.40 4.38 8.18
N ILE A 253 10.55 4.16 6.88
CA ILE A 253 9.56 4.44 5.85
C ILE A 253 9.02 3.11 5.33
N LYS A 254 7.70 2.96 5.32
CA LYS A 254 7.01 1.78 4.77
C LYS A 254 6.96 1.86 3.24
N TYR A 255 8.11 1.71 2.60
CA TYR A 255 8.21 1.70 1.14
C TYR A 255 7.76 0.35 0.55
N SER A 256 6.98 0.40 -0.53
CA SER A 256 6.50 -0.79 -1.24
C SER A 256 7.18 -0.93 -2.60
N HIS A 257 8.09 -1.91 -2.73
CA HIS A 257 8.65 -2.30 -4.03
C HIS A 257 7.57 -2.88 -4.97
N GLN A 258 6.60 -3.60 -4.42
CA GLN A 258 5.51 -4.20 -5.21
C GLN A 258 4.67 -3.14 -5.92
N LEU A 259 4.40 -2.00 -5.28
CA LEU A 259 3.68 -0.91 -5.90
C LEU A 259 4.51 -0.26 -7.02
N HIS A 260 5.76 0.10 -6.74
CA HIS A 260 6.61 0.87 -7.66
C HIS A 260 7.14 0.03 -8.83
N ALA A 261 7.84 -1.06 -8.56
CA ALA A 261 8.40 -1.90 -9.62
C ALA A 261 7.38 -2.92 -10.16
N GLY A 262 6.45 -3.38 -9.32
CA GLY A 262 5.49 -4.41 -9.69
C GLY A 262 4.28 -3.86 -10.46
N ALA A 263 3.51 -2.98 -9.83
CA ALA A 263 2.25 -2.47 -10.40
C ALA A 263 2.49 -1.29 -11.36
N MET A 264 3.29 -0.30 -10.96
CA MET A 264 3.59 0.89 -11.78
C MET A 264 4.66 0.63 -12.84
N LYS A 265 5.32 -0.54 -12.80
CA LYS A 265 6.35 -0.94 -13.77
C LYS A 265 7.49 0.08 -13.90
N ILE A 266 7.83 0.78 -12.82
CA ILE A 266 8.98 1.68 -12.79
C ILE A 266 10.24 0.83 -12.92
N ASP A 267 11.11 1.21 -13.86
CA ASP A 267 12.35 0.49 -14.13
C ASP A 267 13.25 0.40 -12.88
N CYS A 268 13.86 -0.77 -12.67
CA CYS A 268 14.71 -1.02 -11.50
C CYS A 268 15.91 -0.06 -11.42
N GLN A 269 16.49 0.31 -12.56
CA GLN A 269 17.68 1.16 -12.63
C GLN A 269 17.35 2.65 -12.42
N TYR A 270 16.08 3.04 -12.52
CA TYR A 270 15.66 4.40 -12.20
C TYR A 270 16.00 4.78 -10.75
N CYS A 271 15.71 3.88 -9.81
CA CYS A 271 16.06 4.05 -8.41
C CYS A 271 17.49 3.57 -8.13
N HIS A 272 17.86 2.38 -8.64
CA HIS A 272 19.15 1.76 -8.36
C HIS A 272 20.19 2.04 -9.46
N SER A 273 20.43 3.32 -9.75
CA SER A 273 21.30 3.76 -10.86
C SER A 273 22.75 3.26 -10.74
N GLY A 274 23.21 2.95 -9.52
CA GLY A 274 24.52 2.35 -9.27
C GLY A 274 24.71 0.98 -9.95
N ALA A 275 23.61 0.26 -10.24
CA ALA A 275 23.65 -1.05 -10.87
C ALA A 275 24.26 -1.04 -12.28
N TYR A 276 24.14 0.06 -13.01
CA TYR A 276 24.67 0.16 -14.39
C TYR A 276 26.18 0.38 -14.44
N LYS A 277 26.75 1.08 -13.45
CA LYS A 277 28.16 1.53 -13.49
C LYS A 277 29.08 0.83 -12.49
N GLY A 278 28.52 0.16 -11.49
CA GLY A 278 29.29 -0.32 -10.34
C GLY A 278 28.88 -1.70 -9.85
N LYS A 279 29.62 -2.19 -8.87
CA LYS A 279 29.37 -3.47 -8.22
C LYS A 279 28.18 -3.43 -7.25
N ASN A 280 27.71 -2.23 -6.89
CA ASN A 280 26.67 -2.02 -5.89
C ASN A 280 25.51 -1.21 -6.49
N ALA A 281 24.31 -1.78 -6.42
CA ALA A 281 23.05 -1.13 -6.75
C ALA A 281 22.57 -0.25 -5.59
N SER A 282 23.43 0.67 -5.13
CA SER A 282 23.27 1.48 -3.91
C SER A 282 21.83 1.97 -3.70
N ILE A 283 21.45 2.14 -2.43
CA ILE A 283 20.14 2.68 -2.08
C ILE A 283 19.97 4.08 -2.69
N PRO A 284 18.82 4.38 -3.33
CA PRO A 284 18.57 5.70 -3.92
C PRO A 284 18.61 6.82 -2.87
N SER A 285 19.11 7.99 -3.28
CA SER A 285 18.91 9.20 -2.50
C SER A 285 17.43 9.60 -2.47
N LEU A 286 16.99 10.29 -1.40
CA LEU A 286 15.61 10.76 -1.28
C LEU A 286 15.21 11.76 -2.37
N ASN A 287 16.18 12.37 -3.07
CA ASN A 287 15.90 13.25 -4.21
C ASN A 287 15.19 12.50 -5.35
N ILE A 288 15.51 11.21 -5.56
CA ILE A 288 14.82 10.38 -6.56
C ILE A 288 13.34 10.24 -6.21
N CYS A 289 13.01 10.03 -4.93
CA CYS A 289 11.63 9.99 -4.46
C CYS A 289 10.90 11.31 -4.75
N MET A 290 11.59 12.44 -4.57
CA MET A 290 11.05 13.78 -4.78
C MET A 290 10.85 14.16 -6.25
N ASN A 291 11.33 13.37 -7.21
CA ASN A 291 11.00 13.61 -8.62
C ASN A 291 9.50 13.43 -8.89
N CYS A 292 8.86 12.52 -8.16
CA CYS A 292 7.42 12.24 -8.31
C CYS A 292 6.61 12.70 -7.09
N HIS A 293 7.14 12.53 -5.89
CA HIS A 293 6.33 12.71 -4.68
C HIS A 293 6.00 14.16 -4.33
N LYS A 294 6.60 15.15 -5.00
CA LYS A 294 6.16 16.56 -4.90
C LYS A 294 4.68 16.75 -5.24
N VAL A 295 4.12 15.85 -6.05
CA VAL A 295 2.76 15.99 -6.60
C VAL A 295 1.90 14.74 -6.43
N VAL A 296 2.51 13.58 -6.14
CA VAL A 296 1.85 12.29 -6.00
C VAL A 296 1.80 11.85 -4.55
N LYS A 297 0.60 11.49 -4.08
CA LYS A 297 0.37 10.96 -2.72
C LYS A 297 0.93 11.86 -1.61
N THR A 298 0.86 13.18 -1.82
CA THR A 298 1.33 14.21 -0.89
C THR A 298 0.64 14.15 0.47
N GLU A 299 -0.57 13.60 0.50
CA GLU A 299 -1.38 13.40 1.71
C GLU A 299 -0.91 12.22 2.58
N SER A 300 -0.06 11.34 2.05
CA SER A 300 0.35 10.11 2.74
C SER A 300 1.31 10.41 3.90
N PRO A 301 1.08 9.85 5.12
CA PRO A 301 1.98 10.00 6.24
C PRO A 301 3.42 9.53 5.96
N GLU A 302 3.60 8.51 5.11
CA GLU A 302 4.93 8.00 4.76
C GLU A 302 5.70 8.96 3.85
N ILE A 303 5.02 9.73 3.00
CA ILE A 303 5.64 10.76 2.16
C ILE A 303 6.01 11.99 3.00
N GLN A 304 5.20 12.33 4.00
CA GLN A 304 5.53 13.39 4.95
C GLN A 304 6.83 13.09 5.72
N LYS A 305 7.15 11.81 5.99
CA LYS A 305 8.45 11.44 6.56
C LYS A 305 9.62 11.79 5.62
N ILE A 306 9.46 11.62 4.31
CA ILE A 306 10.48 12.01 3.31
C ILE A 306 10.64 13.53 3.29
N TYR A 307 9.53 14.28 3.32
CA TYR A 307 9.56 15.74 3.36
C TYR A 307 10.28 16.25 4.60
N ASN A 308 9.94 15.71 5.76
CA ASN A 308 10.58 16.03 7.03
C ASN A 308 12.07 15.66 7.04
N ALA A 309 12.47 14.58 6.35
CA ALA A 309 13.88 14.20 6.23
C ALA A 309 14.66 15.13 5.30
N LEU A 310 14.05 15.66 4.25
CA LEU A 310 14.68 16.58 3.31
C LEU A 310 14.53 18.07 3.67
N GLY A 311 13.74 18.38 4.71
CA GLY A 311 13.34 19.76 5.01
C GLY A 311 12.48 20.38 3.89
N TYR A 312 11.73 19.57 3.14
CA TYR A 312 10.88 20.04 2.05
C TYR A 312 9.53 20.52 2.58
N ASP A 313 9.15 21.75 2.23
CA ASP A 313 7.83 22.28 2.52
C ASP A 313 6.92 22.18 1.28
N PRO A 314 5.84 21.38 1.31
CA PRO A 314 4.93 21.21 0.18
C PRO A 314 4.13 22.48 -0.17
N GLN A 315 3.97 23.43 0.77
CA GLN A 315 3.21 24.67 0.53
C GLN A 315 4.06 25.72 -0.19
N THR A 316 5.34 25.81 0.15
CA THR A 316 6.25 26.77 -0.48
C THR A 316 7.09 26.14 -1.60
N GLN A 317 7.07 24.80 -1.71
CA GLN A 317 7.91 23.99 -2.60
C GLN A 317 9.42 24.24 -2.44
N LYS A 318 9.83 24.73 -1.26
CA LYS A 318 11.23 25.05 -0.94
C LYS A 318 11.85 23.98 -0.04
N TYR A 319 13.17 23.86 -0.14
CA TYR A 319 13.98 23.00 0.72
C TYR A 319 14.68 23.85 1.78
N ASP A 320 14.65 23.37 3.02
CA ASP A 320 15.36 23.91 4.16
C ASP A 320 16.49 22.94 4.55
N SER A 321 17.72 23.26 4.13
CA SER A 321 18.89 22.43 4.39
C SER A 321 19.21 22.28 5.88
N THR A 322 18.77 23.23 6.71
CA THR A 322 19.01 23.17 8.16
C THR A 322 18.18 22.09 8.87
N LYS A 323 17.06 21.69 8.26
CA LYS A 323 16.16 20.63 8.76
C LYS A 323 16.44 19.27 8.15
N SER A 324 17.36 19.20 7.18
CA SER A 324 17.68 17.96 6.48
C SER A 324 18.38 16.97 7.41
N ARG A 325 17.90 15.72 7.43
CA ARG A 325 18.47 14.61 8.19
C ARG A 325 18.43 13.31 7.39
N PRO A 326 19.49 12.48 7.44
CA PRO A 326 19.52 11.22 6.72
C PRO A 326 18.52 10.22 7.33
N ILE A 327 17.95 9.38 6.47
CA ILE A 327 17.11 8.26 6.91
C ILE A 327 17.97 7.03 7.10
N GLN A 328 17.96 6.50 8.32
CA GLN A 328 18.73 5.31 8.68
C GLN A 328 17.96 4.05 8.26
N LEU A 329 18.30 3.54 7.08
CA LEU A 329 17.71 2.30 6.59
C LEU A 329 18.40 1.08 7.20
N LEU A 330 17.60 0.06 7.51
CA LEU A 330 18.10 -1.17 8.09
C LEU A 330 18.46 -2.14 6.97
N ILE A 331 19.75 -2.38 6.75
CA ILE A 331 20.24 -3.31 5.71
C ILE A 331 20.71 -4.62 6.35
N PHE A 332 21.51 -4.52 7.41
CA PHE A 332 21.97 -5.64 8.22
C PHE A 332 21.92 -5.24 9.69
N ASN A 333 21.43 -6.12 10.55
CA ASN A 333 21.50 -5.94 11.99
C ASN A 333 22.95 -6.26 12.42
N ARG A 334 23.78 -5.23 12.52
CA ARG A 334 25.06 -5.28 13.23
C ARG A 334 25.02 -4.24 14.33
#